data_AF-A0A0S7CUX6-F1
#
_entry.id   AF-A0A0S7CUX6-F1
#
_cell.length_a   1.000
_cell.length_b   1.000
_cell.length_c   1.000
_cell.angle_alpha   90.00
_cell.angle_beta   90.00
_cell.angle_gamma   90.00
#
_symmetry.space_group_name_H-M   'P 1'
#
loop_
_entity.id
_entity.type
_entity.pdbx_description
1 polymer ?
#
loop_
_entity_poly.entity_id
_entity_poly.type
_entity_poly.pdbx_seq_one_letter_code
_entity_poly.pdbx_strand_id
1 'polypeptide(L)'
;MPGALKIEVKDAKGGYLATLHTGLPSASPADCNPAAKRPYVVVSSVPIDLPHADGDSTIPPHVVFRVIQGYKFFGSYGITNLVAGTDGQACQLRNLVVGPAGKGNYYFGDMQAVHAFATDEVVAPAKSFDTLDQAAKYVDQSSEFANVQRMLLSLKVNL
;
A
#
# COMPACT_ATOMS: atom_id res chain seq x y z
N MET A 1 -2.88 18.64 8.71
CA MET A 1 -2.18 19.11 9.93
C MET A 1 -1.11 20.12 9.54
N PRO A 2 -0.68 21.04 10.42
CA PRO A 2 0.47 21.90 10.14
C PRO A 2 1.69 21.06 9.75
N GLY A 3 2.39 21.42 8.67
CA GLY A 3 3.55 20.66 8.18
C GLY A 3 3.22 19.36 7.41
N ALA A 4 1.94 19.09 7.10
CA ALA A 4 1.56 17.99 6.22
C ALA A 4 2.11 18.21 4.81
N LEU A 5 2.74 17.18 4.25
CA LEU A 5 3.31 17.18 2.91
C LEU A 5 2.47 16.29 2.00
N LYS A 6 2.29 16.71 0.74
CA LYS A 6 1.80 15.87 -0.35
C LYS A 6 2.74 16.03 -1.54
N ILE A 7 3.49 14.98 -1.84
CA ILE A 7 4.51 14.97 -2.90
C ILE A 7 4.18 13.84 -3.87
N GLU A 8 3.97 14.17 -5.13
CA GLU A 8 3.86 13.20 -6.20
C GLU A 8 5.25 12.88 -6.76
N VAL A 9 5.56 11.60 -6.87
CA VAL A 9 6.77 11.09 -7.50
C VAL A 9 6.42 10.60 -8.89
N LYS A 10 7.18 11.07 -9.87
CA LYS A 10 7.01 10.73 -11.28
C LYS A 10 8.29 10.10 -11.81
N ASP A 11 8.16 9.24 -12.81
CA ASP A 11 9.29 8.69 -13.54
C ASP A 11 9.96 9.76 -14.44
N ALA A 12 11.05 9.38 -15.12
CA ALA A 12 11.78 10.28 -16.02
C ALA A 12 10.96 10.76 -17.23
N LYS A 13 9.85 10.08 -17.55
CA LYS A 13 8.91 10.44 -18.62
C LYS A 13 7.71 11.25 -18.10
N GLY A 14 7.67 11.55 -16.81
CA GLY A 14 6.56 12.25 -16.15
C GLY A 14 5.38 11.36 -15.78
N GLY A 15 5.49 10.04 -15.92
CA GLY A 15 4.48 9.06 -15.50
C GLY A 15 4.39 8.97 -13.99
N TYR A 16 3.18 8.87 -13.44
CA TYR A 16 2.97 8.72 -12.01
C TYR A 16 3.55 7.41 -11.48
N LEU A 17 4.29 7.47 -10.37
CA LEU A 17 4.77 6.30 -9.64
C LEU A 17 4.10 6.20 -8.27
N ALA A 18 4.23 7.23 -7.44
CA ALA A 18 3.76 7.17 -6.07
C ALA A 18 3.41 8.56 -5.54
N THR A 19 2.68 8.59 -4.42
CA THR A 19 2.47 9.82 -3.65
C THR A 19 2.94 9.59 -2.23
N LEU A 20 3.79 10.47 -1.72
CA LEU A 20 4.04 10.63 -0.28
C LEU A 20 3.01 11.62 0.28
N HIS A 21 2.25 11.22 1.29
CA HIS A 21 1.31 12.08 2.01
C HIS A 21 1.48 11.89 3.52
N THR A 22 1.77 12.97 4.24
CA THR A 22 1.98 12.96 5.71
C THR A 22 0.90 13.76 6.44
N GLY A 23 0.79 13.56 7.76
CA GLY A 23 -0.17 14.29 8.59
C GLY A 23 -1.63 13.95 8.22
N LEU A 24 -1.85 12.74 7.70
CA LEU A 24 -3.17 12.21 7.40
C LEU A 24 -3.96 12.01 8.70
N PRO A 25 -5.28 12.26 8.70
CA PRO A 25 -6.10 12.00 9.86
C PRO A 25 -6.04 10.52 10.26
N SER A 26 -6.34 10.24 11.53
CA SER A 26 -6.59 8.87 12.00
C SER A 26 -7.61 8.23 11.09
N ALA A 27 -7.24 7.11 10.49
CA ALA A 27 -8.15 6.41 9.63
C ALA A 27 -9.16 5.65 10.48
N SER A 28 -10.45 5.86 10.21
CA SER A 28 -11.48 4.99 10.74
C SER A 28 -11.19 3.54 10.32
N PRO A 29 -11.50 2.54 11.18
CA PRO A 29 -11.56 1.16 10.73
C PRO A 29 -12.40 1.10 9.47
N ALA A 30 -11.91 0.41 8.45
CA ALA A 30 -12.71 0.20 7.26
C ALA A 30 -13.89 -0.70 7.62
N ASP A 31 -15.12 -0.26 7.35
CA ASP A 31 -16.29 -1.11 7.45
C ASP A 31 -16.13 -2.28 6.46
N CYS A 32 -15.68 -3.42 6.98
CA CYS A 32 -15.43 -4.61 6.18
C CYS A 32 -16.61 -5.56 6.33
N ASN A 33 -17.58 -5.45 5.41
CA ASN A 33 -18.65 -6.43 5.28
C ASN A 33 -18.02 -7.81 5.00
N PRO A 34 -18.34 -8.86 5.78
CA PRO A 34 -17.83 -10.22 5.52
C PRO A 34 -18.04 -10.69 4.08
N ALA A 35 -19.14 -10.31 3.42
CA ALA A 35 -19.41 -10.66 2.02
C ALA A 35 -18.49 -9.96 1.01
N ALA A 36 -17.86 -8.84 1.40
CA ALA A 36 -16.90 -8.09 0.60
C ALA A 36 -15.45 -8.57 0.80
N LYS A 37 -15.19 -9.48 1.76
CA LYS A 37 -13.86 -10.06 1.94
C LYS A 37 -13.43 -10.83 0.70
N ARG A 38 -12.17 -10.65 0.31
CA ARG A 38 -11.55 -11.35 -0.81
C ARG A 38 -10.20 -11.91 -0.39
N PRO A 39 -9.78 -13.05 -0.95
CA PRO A 39 -8.42 -13.55 -0.77
C PRO A 39 -7.40 -12.51 -1.23
N TYR A 40 -6.30 -12.41 -0.48
CA TYR A 40 -5.15 -11.63 -0.88
C TYR A 40 -3.85 -12.37 -0.56
N VAL A 41 -2.78 -11.96 -1.23
CA VAL A 41 -1.43 -12.46 -0.98
C VAL A 41 -0.46 -11.29 -0.83
N VAL A 42 0.56 -11.48 0.01
CA VAL A 42 1.70 -10.58 0.12
C VAL A 42 2.81 -11.17 -0.74
N VAL A 43 3.13 -10.50 -1.85
CA VAL A 43 4.12 -11.00 -2.83
C VAL A 43 5.53 -10.51 -2.48
N SER A 44 5.65 -9.27 -1.99
CA SER A 44 6.89 -8.71 -1.45
C SER A 44 6.60 -8.06 -0.11
N SER A 45 7.49 -8.24 0.86
CA SER A 45 7.48 -7.55 2.15
C SER A 45 8.91 -7.34 2.64
N VAL A 46 9.33 -6.08 2.80
CA VAL A 46 10.66 -5.72 3.28
C VAL A 46 10.50 -4.75 4.46
N PRO A 47 11.10 -5.03 5.63
CA PRO A 47 10.97 -4.15 6.78
C PRO A 47 11.59 -2.78 6.49
N ILE A 48 10.99 -1.73 7.05
CA ILE A 48 11.50 -0.36 6.98
C ILE A 48 11.37 0.29 8.36
N ASP A 49 12.41 1.00 8.78
CA ASP A 49 12.39 1.74 10.04
C ASP A 49 11.70 3.11 9.83
N LEU A 50 10.48 3.22 10.34
CA LEU A 50 9.69 4.45 10.32
C LEU A 50 9.11 4.68 11.71
N PRO A 51 9.05 5.92 12.21
CA PRO A 51 8.29 6.22 13.41
C PRO A 51 6.82 5.86 13.22
N HIS A 52 6.27 5.08 14.13
CA HIS A 52 4.90 4.59 14.08
C HIS A 52 4.31 4.50 15.48
N ALA A 53 2.99 4.40 15.56
CA ALA A 53 2.30 3.97 16.77
C ALA A 53 2.03 2.47 16.71
N ASP A 54 2.19 1.82 17.86
CA ASP A 54 1.78 0.43 18.07
C ASP A 54 0.32 0.34 18.50
N GLY A 55 -0.32 -0.78 18.16
CA GLY A 55 -1.66 -1.17 18.55
C GLY A 55 -2.01 -2.58 18.10
N ASP A 56 -3.17 -3.08 18.51
CA ASP A 56 -3.59 -4.47 18.31
C ASP A 56 -3.69 -4.90 16.83
N SER A 57 -3.85 -3.94 15.92
CA SER A 57 -3.96 -4.16 14.48
C SER A 57 -2.73 -3.70 13.68
N THR A 58 -1.62 -3.44 14.38
CA THR A 58 -0.37 -2.99 13.77
C THR A 58 0.76 -4.01 13.87
N ILE A 59 1.68 -3.92 12.93
CA ILE A 59 2.96 -4.64 12.89
C ILE A 59 4.09 -3.63 12.65
N PRO A 60 5.37 -3.98 12.83
CA PRO A 60 6.47 -3.13 12.38
C PRO A 60 6.28 -2.71 10.90
N PRO A 61 6.60 -1.48 10.50
CA PRO A 61 6.36 -1.01 9.14
C PRO A 61 7.12 -1.81 8.08
N HIS A 62 6.46 -2.05 6.96
CA HIS A 62 7.03 -2.73 5.80
C HIS A 62 6.76 -1.95 4.52
N VAL A 63 7.70 -2.03 3.58
CA VAL A 63 7.45 -1.79 2.16
C VAL A 63 6.91 -3.09 1.56
N VAL A 64 5.71 -3.02 0.99
CA VAL A 64 5.00 -4.20 0.51
C VAL A 64 4.58 -4.05 -0.95
N PHE A 65 4.43 -5.20 -1.62
CA PHE A 65 3.57 -5.35 -2.79
C PHE A 65 2.58 -6.46 -2.49
N ARG A 66 1.29 -6.13 -2.53
CA ARG A 66 0.22 -7.05 -2.16
C ARG A 66 -0.81 -7.11 -3.26
N VAL A 67 -1.44 -8.28 -3.41
CA VAL A 67 -2.38 -8.58 -4.48
C VAL A 67 -3.68 -9.08 -3.88
N ILE A 68 -4.80 -8.46 -4.24
CA ILE A 68 -6.16 -8.88 -3.85
C ILE A 68 -6.90 -9.49 -5.05
N GLN A 69 -7.64 -10.56 -4.80
CA GLN A 69 -8.38 -11.29 -5.83
C GLN A 69 -9.77 -10.68 -6.07
N GLY A 70 -10.07 -10.30 -7.31
CA GLY A 70 -11.39 -9.93 -7.82
C GLY A 70 -11.70 -10.67 -9.12
N TYR A 71 -12.28 -9.98 -10.11
CA TYR A 71 -12.42 -10.53 -11.47
C TYR A 71 -11.06 -10.70 -12.17
N LYS A 72 -10.04 -9.99 -11.66
CA LYS A 72 -8.60 -10.13 -11.94
C LYS A 72 -7.83 -10.07 -10.61
N PHE A 73 -6.51 -10.13 -10.68
CA PHE A 73 -5.63 -9.92 -9.53
C PHE A 73 -5.15 -8.47 -9.52
N PHE A 74 -5.48 -7.74 -8.45
CA PHE A 74 -5.14 -6.31 -8.34
C PHE A 74 -4.01 -6.11 -7.35
N GLY A 75 -2.88 -5.62 -7.85
CA GLY A 75 -1.66 -5.38 -7.09
C GLY A 75 -1.46 -3.91 -6.77
N SER A 76 -0.97 -3.64 -5.57
CA SER A 76 -0.55 -2.30 -5.17
C SER A 76 0.69 -2.37 -4.27
N TYR A 77 1.55 -1.36 -4.39
CA TYR A 77 2.71 -1.19 -3.53
C TYR A 77 2.61 0.03 -2.62
N GLY A 78 3.26 -0.06 -1.46
CA GLY A 78 3.47 1.07 -0.59
C GLY A 78 4.03 0.67 0.77
N ILE A 79 4.08 1.63 1.67
CA ILE A 79 4.38 1.38 3.10
C ILE A 79 3.11 1.03 3.85
N THR A 80 3.21 0.11 4.81
CA THR A 80 2.11 -0.20 5.71
C THR A 80 2.64 -0.69 7.05
N ASN A 81 1.92 -0.37 8.12
CA ASN A 81 2.08 -1.02 9.42
C ASN A 81 0.77 -1.69 9.87
N LEU A 82 -0.20 -1.83 8.95
CA LEU A 82 -1.54 -2.35 9.25
C LEU A 82 -1.67 -3.80 8.81
N VAL A 83 -2.22 -4.64 9.70
CA VAL A 83 -2.69 -5.97 9.33
C VAL A 83 -3.89 -5.82 8.39
N ALA A 84 -3.83 -6.44 7.21
CA ALA A 84 -4.85 -6.23 6.18
C ALA A 84 -6.17 -6.99 6.44
N GLY A 85 -6.13 -8.05 7.24
CA GLY A 85 -7.30 -8.84 7.65
C GLY A 85 -6.90 -10.20 8.25
N THR A 86 -7.89 -11.06 8.48
CA THR A 86 -7.71 -12.41 9.05
C THR A 86 -7.73 -13.47 7.94
N ASP A 87 -7.01 -14.58 8.15
CA ASP A 87 -7.07 -15.78 7.30
C ASP A 87 -6.77 -15.53 5.80
N GLY A 88 -5.89 -14.56 5.50
CA GLY A 88 -5.54 -14.20 4.12
C GLY A 88 -6.68 -13.54 3.36
N GLN A 89 -7.67 -12.97 4.05
CA GLN A 89 -8.79 -12.26 3.45
C GLN A 89 -8.90 -10.83 3.95
N ALA A 90 -9.27 -9.92 3.05
CA ALA A 90 -9.46 -8.50 3.36
C ALA A 90 -10.54 -7.89 2.47
N CYS A 91 -11.20 -6.83 2.92
CA CYS A 91 -12.02 -6.00 2.03
C CYS A 91 -11.16 -5.03 1.21
N GLN A 92 -10.06 -4.56 1.81
CA GLN A 92 -9.07 -3.71 1.15
C GLN A 92 -7.71 -3.85 1.83
N LEU A 93 -6.63 -3.59 1.08
CA LEU A 93 -5.26 -3.59 1.56
C LEU A 93 -4.74 -2.15 1.59
N ARG A 94 -4.46 -1.62 2.78
CA ARG A 94 -4.18 -0.21 2.99
C ARG A 94 -2.68 0.07 3.03
N ASN A 95 -2.19 0.96 2.19
CA ASN A 95 -0.82 1.47 2.22
C ASN A 95 -0.76 2.67 3.17
N LEU A 96 -0.88 2.40 4.47
CA LEU A 96 -0.85 3.43 5.49
C LEU A 96 0.02 2.96 6.66
N VAL A 97 0.85 3.86 7.16
CA VAL A 97 1.52 3.73 8.46
C VAL A 97 0.80 4.63 9.45
N VAL A 98 0.35 4.04 10.56
CA VAL A 98 -0.18 4.80 11.71
C VAL A 98 0.97 5.53 12.36
N GLY A 99 0.96 6.87 12.27
CA GLY A 99 2.04 7.68 12.82
C GLY A 99 1.93 7.85 14.33
N PRO A 100 3.01 8.33 14.99
CA PRO A 100 2.98 8.60 16.42
C PRO A 100 1.89 9.58 16.84
N ALA A 101 1.51 9.53 18.11
CA ALA A 101 0.45 10.36 18.67
C ALA A 101 0.66 11.85 18.33
N GLY A 102 -0.37 12.50 17.78
CA GLY A 102 -0.33 13.92 17.42
C GLY A 102 0.50 14.26 16.18
N LYS A 103 1.07 13.28 15.45
CA LYS A 103 1.84 13.52 14.22
C LYS A 103 1.07 13.18 12.94
N GLY A 104 -0.03 12.43 13.06
CA GLY A 104 -0.86 11.98 11.93
C GLY A 104 -0.22 10.82 11.15
N ASN A 105 -1.00 10.21 10.26
CA ASN A 105 -0.60 9.02 9.52
C ASN A 105 0.23 9.36 8.27
N TYR A 106 0.92 8.35 7.75
CA TYR A 106 1.73 8.44 6.54
C TYR A 106 1.23 7.47 5.47
N TYR A 107 1.23 7.94 4.24
CA TYR A 107 1.02 7.13 3.03
C TYR A 107 2.21 7.36 2.11
N PHE A 108 2.82 6.29 1.62
CA PHE A 108 3.74 6.34 0.50
C PHE A 108 3.56 5.12 -0.37
N GLY A 109 3.06 5.28 -1.58
CA GLY A 109 2.71 4.18 -2.48
C GLY A 109 2.02 4.65 -3.75
N ASP A 110 1.57 3.71 -4.57
CA ASP A 110 0.82 3.98 -5.80
C ASP A 110 -0.62 4.44 -5.50
N MET A 111 -1.30 3.79 -4.57
CA MET A 111 -2.62 4.15 -4.07
C MET A 111 -2.76 3.94 -2.56
N GLN A 112 -3.68 4.65 -1.90
CA GLN A 112 -3.85 4.54 -0.44
C GLN A 112 -4.42 3.20 0.02
N ALA A 113 -5.29 2.59 -0.79
CA ALA A 113 -5.83 1.27 -0.53
C ALA A 113 -6.21 0.59 -1.84
N VAL A 114 -5.96 -0.70 -1.95
CA VAL A 114 -6.41 -1.53 -3.07
C VAL A 114 -7.53 -2.46 -2.59
N HIS A 115 -8.59 -2.59 -3.39
CA HIS A 115 -9.69 -3.52 -3.16
C HIS A 115 -9.94 -4.35 -4.42
N ALA A 116 -10.85 -5.32 -4.33
CA ALA A 116 -11.30 -6.04 -5.51
C ALA A 116 -12.25 -5.15 -6.32
N PHE A 117 -11.73 -4.51 -7.36
CA PHE A 117 -12.46 -3.60 -8.23
C PHE A 117 -13.63 -4.29 -8.94
N ALA A 118 -14.69 -3.53 -9.19
CA ALA A 118 -15.75 -3.92 -10.13
C ALA A 118 -15.27 -3.77 -11.60
N THR A 119 -15.96 -4.41 -12.54
CA THR A 119 -15.56 -4.40 -13.97
C THR A 119 -15.70 -3.04 -14.64
N ASP A 120 -16.49 -2.15 -14.07
CA ASP A 120 -16.75 -0.78 -14.51
C ASP A 120 -15.94 0.26 -13.71
N GLU A 121 -15.14 -0.16 -12.73
CA GLU A 121 -14.33 0.72 -11.91
C GLU A 121 -12.98 1.03 -12.56
N VAL A 122 -12.48 2.25 -12.35
CA VAL A 122 -11.13 2.65 -12.78
C VAL A 122 -10.09 1.97 -11.90
N VAL A 123 -9.30 1.08 -12.50
CA VAL A 123 -8.25 0.30 -11.79
C VAL A 123 -6.98 1.12 -11.54
N ALA A 124 -6.62 2.03 -12.44
CA ALA A 124 -5.39 2.82 -12.30
C ALA A 124 -5.41 3.68 -11.01
N PRO A 125 -4.30 3.76 -10.26
CA PRO A 125 -2.94 3.32 -10.61
C PRO A 125 -2.60 1.88 -10.19
N ALA A 126 -3.56 1.10 -9.68
CA ALA A 126 -3.32 -0.30 -9.31
C ALA A 126 -2.82 -1.11 -10.52
N LYS A 127 -1.96 -2.09 -10.26
CA LYS A 127 -1.55 -3.08 -11.26
C LYS A 127 -2.65 -4.13 -11.39
N SER A 128 -2.89 -4.61 -12.61
CA SER A 128 -3.85 -5.68 -12.86
C SER A 128 -3.16 -6.83 -13.57
N PHE A 129 -3.44 -8.05 -13.11
CA PHE A 129 -2.87 -9.29 -13.64
C PHE A 129 -3.97 -10.31 -13.87
N ASP A 130 -3.77 -11.18 -14.85
CA ASP A 130 -4.67 -12.30 -15.12
C ASP A 130 -4.36 -13.49 -14.19
N THR A 131 -3.12 -13.60 -13.68
CA THR A 131 -2.71 -14.65 -12.75
C THR A 131 -1.81 -14.12 -11.63
N LEU A 132 -1.73 -14.86 -10.52
CA LEU A 132 -0.76 -14.57 -9.45
C LEU A 132 0.70 -14.73 -9.90
N ASP A 133 0.98 -15.65 -10.84
CA ASP A 133 2.32 -15.83 -11.41
C ASP A 133 2.80 -14.58 -12.17
N GLN A 134 1.92 -13.89 -12.89
CA GLN A 134 2.25 -12.61 -13.52
C GLN A 134 2.58 -11.53 -12.48
N ALA A 135 1.85 -11.50 -11.36
CA ALA A 135 2.13 -10.56 -10.28
C ALA A 135 3.46 -10.85 -9.58
N ALA A 136 3.80 -12.13 -9.38
CA ALA A 136 5.10 -12.55 -8.86
C ALA A 136 6.24 -12.17 -9.81
N LYS A 137 6.10 -12.45 -11.11
CA LYS A 137 7.08 -12.03 -12.13
C LYS A 137 7.27 -10.52 -12.18
N TYR A 138 6.21 -9.73 -11.99
CA TYR A 138 6.35 -8.28 -11.89
C TYR A 138 7.26 -7.88 -10.74
N VAL A 139 7.12 -8.50 -9.56
CA VAL A 139 8.00 -8.24 -8.41
C VAL A 139 9.44 -8.69 -8.68
N ASP A 140 9.62 -9.89 -9.24
CA ASP A 140 10.94 -10.52 -9.35
C ASP A 140 11.77 -10.01 -10.53
N GLN A 141 11.11 -9.60 -11.62
CA GLN A 141 11.77 -9.37 -12.92
C GLN A 141 11.66 -7.93 -13.40
N SER A 142 10.78 -7.11 -12.82
CA SER A 142 10.59 -5.73 -13.27
C SER A 142 11.63 -4.78 -12.70
N SER A 143 12.37 -4.09 -13.58
CA SER A 143 13.20 -2.95 -13.17
C SER A 143 12.37 -1.81 -12.59
N GLU A 144 11.11 -1.65 -13.02
CA GLU A 144 10.18 -0.66 -12.47
C GLU A 144 9.96 -0.92 -10.98
N PHE A 145 9.56 -2.15 -10.63
CA PHE A 145 9.30 -2.50 -9.24
C PHE A 145 10.57 -2.42 -8.38
N ALA A 146 11.71 -2.90 -8.89
CA ALA A 146 12.98 -2.80 -8.17
C ALA A 146 13.35 -1.33 -7.85
N ASN A 147 13.09 -0.39 -8.78
CA ASN A 147 13.33 1.04 -8.55
C ASN A 147 12.32 1.64 -7.56
N VAL A 148 11.04 1.30 -7.69
CA VAL A 148 9.99 1.72 -6.74
C VAL A 148 10.31 1.22 -5.34
N GLN A 149 10.70 -0.04 -5.17
CA GLN A 149 11.03 -0.60 -3.86
C GLN A 149 12.21 0.15 -3.23
N ARG A 150 13.28 0.44 -4.00
CA ARG A 150 14.41 1.27 -3.52
C ARG A 150 13.96 2.67 -3.11
N MET A 151 13.09 3.30 -3.90
CA MET A 151 12.52 4.62 -3.59
C MET A 151 11.73 4.57 -2.28
N LEU A 152 10.83 3.60 -2.10
CA LEU A 152 10.04 3.47 -0.88
C LEU A 152 10.92 3.20 0.34
N LEU A 153 11.93 2.33 0.21
CA LEU A 153 12.91 2.03 1.26
C LEU A 153 13.82 3.22 1.60
N SER A 154 13.97 4.20 0.70
CA SER A 154 14.76 5.40 0.95
C SER A 154 14.05 6.41 1.86
N LEU A 155 12.76 6.21 2.15
CA LEU A 155 12.00 7.12 2.99
C LEU A 155 12.61 7.18 4.39
N LYS A 156 12.91 8.41 4.83
CA LYS A 156 13.27 8.72 6.20
C LYS A 156 12.30 9.76 6.72
N VAL A 157 11.74 9.51 7.89
CA VAL A 157 10.84 10.44 8.58
C VAL A 157 11.53 10.83 9.89
N ASN A 158 11.92 12.11 9.98
CA ASN A 158 12.47 12.69 11.20
C ASN A 158 11.33 13.45 11.90
N LEU A 159 10.94 13.04 13.11
CA LEU A 159 9.81 13.60 13.85
C LEU A 159 10.19 14.39 15.09
#